data_AF-A0A519LB28-F1
#
_entry.id   AF-A0A519LB28-F1
#
_cell.length_a   1.000
_cell.length_b   1.000
_cell.length_c   1.000
_cell.angle_alpha   90.00
_cell.angle_beta   90.00
_cell.angle_gamma   90.00
#
_symmetry.space_group_name_H-M   'P 1'
#
loop_
_entity.id
_entity.type
_entity.pdbx_description
1 polymer ?
#
loop_
_entity_poly.entity_id
_entity_poly.type
_entity_poly.pdbx_seq_one_letter_code
_entity_poly.pdbx_strand_id
1 'polypeptide(L)'
;MAVLSGTKNDKILQRAIVAHGEGCVIPDSNNLKFSNVDGSHQSSLGKYEIRESYNGKFGKAYRLDGLDKTNSNARLRSIVLHSYYCISDKESTNLACLSFGCPMLSKSAFNQTAKYIDQSKMPIILYAFY
;
A
#
# COMPACT_ATOMS: atom_id res chain seq x y z
N MET A 1 7.08 -4.14 -2.44
CA MET A 1 6.19 -5.26 -2.01
C MET A 1 5.46 -4.87 -0.71
N ALA A 2 4.39 -5.59 -0.34
CA ALA A 2 3.67 -5.37 0.92
C ALA A 2 3.49 -6.65 1.74
N VAL A 3 3.65 -6.56 3.07
CA VAL A 3 3.29 -7.62 4.03
C VAL A 3 2.17 -7.15 4.93
N LEU A 4 1.16 -8.00 5.13
CA LEU A 4 0.11 -7.78 6.13
C LEU A 4 0.38 -8.63 7.38
N SER A 5 0.31 -8.04 8.57
CA SER A 5 0.47 -8.77 9.83
C SER A 5 -0.61 -8.43 10.88
N GLY A 6 -0.87 -9.38 11.78
CA GLY A 6 -1.74 -9.18 12.95
C GLY A 6 -0.93 -8.86 14.21
N THR A 7 -1.35 -7.87 14.99
CA THR A 7 -0.61 -7.39 16.17
C THR A 7 -0.72 -8.37 17.35
N LYS A 8 0.31 -9.19 17.54
CA LYS A 8 0.80 -9.74 18.83
C LYS A 8 2.04 -10.61 18.65
N ASN A 9 2.22 -11.25 17.48
CA ASN A 9 3.38 -12.09 17.15
C ASN A 9 3.95 -11.80 15.74
N ASP A 10 3.65 -10.64 15.15
CA ASP A 10 4.03 -10.28 13.77
C ASP A 10 3.76 -11.39 12.74
N LYS A 11 2.67 -12.15 12.94
CA LYS A 11 2.30 -13.23 12.03
C LYS A 11 1.95 -12.62 10.68
N ILE A 12 2.70 -13.03 9.66
CA ILE A 12 2.41 -12.69 8.27
C ILE A 12 1.10 -13.37 7.85
N LEU A 13 0.12 -12.56 7.44
CA LEU A 13 -1.18 -12.99 6.93
C LEU A 13 -1.17 -13.10 5.40
N GLN A 14 -0.48 -12.19 4.72
CA GLN A 14 -0.41 -12.14 3.26
C GLN A 14 0.83 -11.36 2.81
N ARG A 15 1.42 -11.80 1.70
CA ARG A 15 2.40 -11.03 0.92
C ARG A 15 1.76 -10.72 -0.43
N ALA A 16 1.90 -9.48 -0.88
CA ALA A 16 1.33 -9.06 -2.16
C ALA A 16 2.23 -8.08 -2.90
N ILE A 17 2.06 -8.09 -4.22
CA ILE A 17 2.69 -7.14 -5.13
C ILE A 17 1.85 -5.87 -5.13
N VAL A 18 2.53 -4.74 -5.14
CA VAL A 18 1.91 -3.42 -5.17
C VAL A 18 2.56 -2.59 -6.27
N ALA A 19 1.75 -1.77 -6.95
CA ALA A 19 2.31 -0.63 -7.67
C ALA A 19 2.63 0.50 -6.70
N HIS A 20 3.66 1.26 -7.06
CA HIS A 20 4.11 2.44 -6.33
C HIS A 20 3.69 3.73 -7.05
N GLY A 21 3.95 4.85 -6.37
CA GLY A 21 3.73 6.18 -6.92
C GLY A 21 4.62 6.47 -8.13
N GLU A 22 4.11 7.24 -9.09
CA GLU A 22 4.85 7.67 -10.27
C GLU A 22 6.09 8.50 -9.92
N GLY A 23 6.00 9.30 -8.85
CA GLY A 23 7.12 10.10 -8.37
C GLY A 23 8.30 9.24 -7.87
N CYS A 24 8.11 7.93 -7.67
CA CYS A 24 9.19 7.03 -7.27
C CYS A 24 10.15 6.70 -8.40
N VAL A 25 9.71 6.83 -9.66
CA VAL A 25 10.50 6.44 -10.82
C VAL A 25 11.66 7.40 -11.00
N ILE A 26 12.86 6.85 -11.18
CA ILE A 26 14.06 7.58 -11.55
C ILE A 26 14.33 7.23 -13.02
N PRO A 27 14.39 8.21 -13.94
CA PRO A 27 14.73 7.96 -15.33
C PRO A 27 16.04 7.18 -15.46
N ASP A 28 16.06 6.19 -16.34
CA ASP A 28 17.23 5.34 -16.63
C ASP A 28 17.83 4.60 -15.42
N SER A 29 17.02 4.34 -14.39
CA SER A 29 17.45 3.60 -13.20
C SER A 29 16.48 2.47 -12.83
N ASN A 30 17.04 1.37 -12.34
CA ASN A 30 16.28 0.32 -11.69
C ASN A 30 15.96 0.64 -10.21
N ASN A 31 16.52 1.73 -9.69
CA ASN A 31 16.29 2.17 -8.31
C ASN A 31 15.04 3.06 -8.20
N LEU A 32 14.32 2.95 -7.09
CA LEU A 32 13.20 3.81 -6.74
C LEU A 32 13.56 4.77 -5.62
N LYS A 33 12.95 5.96 -5.65
CA LYS A 33 13.01 6.94 -4.56
C LYS A 33 11.68 7.03 -3.83
N PHE A 34 11.72 7.20 -2.51
CA PHE A 34 10.53 7.29 -1.68
C PHE A 34 10.50 8.62 -0.94
N SER A 35 9.30 9.09 -0.58
CA SER A 35 9.14 10.35 0.15
C SER A 35 7.88 10.34 1.00
N ASN A 36 7.93 11.10 2.09
CA ASN A 36 6.81 11.38 2.98
C ASN A 36 6.20 12.78 2.73
N VAL A 37 6.63 13.46 1.66
CA VAL A 37 6.23 14.84 1.36
C VAL A 37 4.95 14.86 0.53
N ASP A 38 4.02 15.72 0.92
CA ASP A 38 2.78 15.91 0.17
C ASP A 38 3.04 16.43 -1.25
N GLY A 39 2.20 16.05 -2.20
CA GLY A 39 2.39 16.39 -3.63
C GLY A 39 3.58 15.74 -4.33
N SER A 40 4.43 14.97 -3.64
CA SER A 40 5.58 14.29 -4.27
C SER A 40 5.20 13.17 -5.25
N HIS A 41 3.95 12.68 -5.17
CA HIS A 41 3.45 11.49 -5.86
C HIS A 41 4.30 10.22 -5.63
N GLN A 42 5.15 10.22 -4.60
CA GLN A 42 5.98 9.09 -4.21
C GLN A 42 5.25 8.23 -3.18
N SER A 43 5.43 6.91 -3.25
CA SER A 43 5.12 6.03 -2.12
C SER A 43 6.06 6.32 -0.94
N SER A 44 5.61 5.95 0.26
CA SER A 44 6.42 5.99 1.49
C SER A 44 6.67 4.56 1.98
N LEU A 45 7.87 4.30 2.51
CA LEU A 45 8.22 3.00 3.09
C LEU A 45 7.88 2.98 4.59
N GLY A 46 7.77 1.78 5.16
CA GLY A 46 7.54 1.58 6.58
C GLY A 46 6.19 0.91 6.89
N LYS A 47 5.88 0.83 8.17
CA LYS A 47 4.65 0.25 8.72
C LYS A 47 3.52 1.27 8.74
N TYR A 48 2.34 0.84 8.36
CA TYR A 48 1.10 1.59 8.44
C TYR A 48 0.10 0.78 9.25
N GLU A 49 -0.66 1.46 10.11
CA GLU A 49 -1.89 0.91 10.63
C GLU A 49 -2.98 1.05 9.57
N ILE A 50 -3.65 -0.06 9.24
CA ILE A 50 -4.83 -0.03 8.38
C ILE A 50 -6.03 0.35 9.23
N ARG A 51 -6.74 1.40 8.82
CA ARG A 51 -7.83 2.01 9.57
C ARG A 51 -9.17 1.80 8.85
N GLU A 52 -10.08 2.76 9.01
CA GLU A 52 -11.44 2.63 8.51
C GLU A 52 -11.50 2.45 6.99
N SER A 53 -12.47 1.66 6.55
CA SER A 53 -12.79 1.51 5.12
C SER A 53 -13.78 2.57 4.66
N TYR A 54 -13.72 2.94 3.39
CA TYR A 54 -14.72 3.76 2.71
C TYR A 54 -14.85 3.34 1.25
N ASN A 55 -15.90 3.80 0.57
CA ASN A 55 -16.06 3.61 -0.86
C ASN A 55 -15.61 4.88 -1.59
N GLY A 56 -14.53 4.79 -2.35
CA GLY A 56 -14.00 5.86 -3.18
C GLY A 56 -14.17 5.60 -4.68
N LYS A 57 -13.44 6.37 -5.50
CA LYS A 57 -13.46 6.27 -6.98
C LYS A 57 -13.17 4.86 -7.52
N PHE A 58 -12.33 4.10 -6.81
CA PHE A 58 -11.90 2.75 -7.21
C PHE A 58 -12.60 1.63 -6.41
N GLY A 59 -13.73 1.96 -5.78
CA GLY A 59 -14.47 1.06 -4.88
C GLY A 59 -13.96 1.13 -3.44
N LYS A 60 -14.13 0.02 -2.70
CA LYS A 60 -13.70 -0.09 -1.31
C LYS A 60 -12.19 0.18 -1.18
N ALA A 61 -11.82 1.02 -0.23
CA ALA A 61 -10.45 1.36 0.11
C ALA A 61 -10.31 1.49 1.63
N TYR A 62 -9.08 1.40 2.14
CA TYR A 62 -8.77 1.56 3.56
C TYR A 62 -7.84 2.76 3.77
N ARG A 63 -8.16 3.59 4.78
CA ARG A 63 -7.25 4.65 5.19
C ARG A 63 -6.03 4.07 5.89
N LEU A 64 -4.89 4.75 5.72
CA LEU A 64 -3.62 4.35 6.31
C LEU A 64 -3.09 5.44 7.23
N ASP A 65 -2.78 5.07 8.47
CA ASP A 65 -2.04 5.91 9.41
C ASP A 65 -0.58 5.43 9.45
N GLY A 66 0.37 6.33 9.20
CA GLY A 66 1.79 6.00 9.21
C GLY A 66 2.33 5.80 10.62
N LEU A 67 3.06 4.71 10.84
CA LEU A 67 3.67 4.37 12.14
C LEU A 67 5.16 4.70 12.21
N ASP A 68 5.79 4.98 11.07
CA ASP A 68 7.21 5.31 10.96
C ASP A 68 7.42 6.75 10.51
N LYS A 69 8.57 7.35 10.84
CA LYS A 69 8.93 8.71 10.40
C LYS A 69 8.93 8.84 8.86
N THR A 70 9.22 7.76 8.15
CA THR A 70 9.23 7.70 6.69
C THR A 70 7.85 7.77 6.06
N ASN A 71 6.77 7.54 6.82
CA ASN A 71 5.39 7.52 6.32
C ASN A 71 4.39 8.26 7.21
N SER A 72 4.85 9.01 8.21
CA SER A 72 4.01 9.73 9.19
C SER A 72 2.96 10.67 8.59
N ASN A 73 3.13 11.13 7.34
CA ASN A 73 2.18 12.02 6.68
C ASN A 73 1.15 11.27 5.83
N ALA A 74 1.13 9.93 5.83
CA ALA A 74 0.26 9.12 4.98
C ALA A 74 -1.21 9.56 5.02
N ARG A 75 -1.74 9.79 6.22
CA ARG A 75 -3.13 10.23 6.44
C ARG A 75 -3.39 11.62 5.85
N LEU A 76 -2.49 12.58 6.08
CA LEU A 76 -2.59 13.94 5.56
C LEU A 76 -2.51 13.96 4.04
N ARG A 77 -1.67 13.09 3.47
CA ARG A 77 -1.47 12.91 2.03
C ARG A 77 -2.58 12.09 1.36
N SER A 78 -3.62 11.71 2.10
CA SER A 78 -4.72 10.87 1.60
C SER A 78 -4.25 9.54 0.98
N ILE A 79 -3.16 8.96 1.50
CA ILE A 79 -2.66 7.65 1.08
C ILE A 79 -3.60 6.56 1.61
N VAL A 80 -4.06 5.70 0.70
CA VAL A 80 -5.02 4.63 1.01
C VAL A 80 -4.61 3.32 0.36
N LEU A 81 -5.00 2.20 0.96
CA LEU A 81 -4.87 0.88 0.35
C LEU A 81 -6.12 0.59 -0.49
N HIS A 82 -5.93 0.32 -1.78
CA HIS A 82 -7.03 -0.02 -2.68
C HIS A 82 -6.61 -0.99 -3.79
N SER A 83 -7.59 -1.59 -4.46
CA SER A 83 -7.34 -2.36 -5.68
C SER A 83 -7.31 -1.46 -6.92
N TYR A 84 -6.58 -1.87 -7.95
CA TYR A 84 -6.70 -1.30 -9.28
C TYR A 84 -6.53 -2.37 -10.38
N TYR A 85 -7.29 -2.24 -11.48
CA TYR A 85 -7.48 -3.34 -12.45
C TYR A 85 -6.21 -3.76 -13.20
N CYS A 86 -5.25 -2.84 -13.34
CA CYS A 86 -4.01 -3.08 -14.07
C CYS A 86 -2.88 -3.65 -13.19
N ILE A 87 -3.17 -4.03 -11.93
CA ILE A 87 -2.23 -4.70 -11.04
C ILE A 87 -2.42 -6.21 -11.11
N SER A 88 -1.32 -6.92 -11.36
CA SER A 88 -1.23 -8.38 -11.40
C SER A 88 -0.90 -8.97 -10.03
N ASP A 89 -1.36 -10.19 -9.76
CA ASP A 89 -0.91 -11.00 -8.61
C ASP A 89 0.50 -11.57 -8.80
N LYS A 90 1.00 -11.57 -10.04
CA LYS A 90 2.31 -12.13 -10.41
C LYS A 90 3.28 -11.02 -10.74
N GLU A 91 4.50 -11.19 -10.25
CA GLU A 91 5.61 -10.27 -10.51
C GLU A 91 5.97 -10.35 -11.99
N SER A 92 6.31 -9.20 -12.55
CA SER A 92 6.64 -9.08 -13.96
C SER A 92 7.66 -7.97 -14.13
N THR A 93 8.49 -8.13 -15.16
CA THR A 93 9.38 -7.07 -15.65
C THR A 93 8.63 -6.01 -16.46
N ASN A 94 7.37 -6.28 -16.83
CA ASN A 94 6.52 -5.30 -17.48
C ASN A 94 6.15 -4.19 -16.50
N LEU A 95 6.14 -2.95 -17.00
CA LEU A 95 5.77 -1.80 -16.20
C LEU A 95 4.31 -1.93 -15.75
N ALA A 96 4.10 -1.99 -14.43
CA ALA A 96 2.78 -1.85 -13.86
C ALA A 96 2.34 -0.38 -13.94
N CYS A 97 1.03 -0.15 -13.99
CA CYS A 97 0.47 1.19 -13.85
C CYS A 97 0.85 1.80 -12.49
N LEU A 98 1.10 3.11 -12.47
CA LEU A 98 1.60 3.85 -11.32
C LEU A 98 0.45 4.59 -10.61
N SER A 99 0.60 4.81 -9.30
CA SER A 99 -0.33 5.63 -8.50
C SER A 99 0.25 7.03 -8.24
N PHE A 100 -0.43 7.84 -7.43
CA PHE A 100 0.15 9.06 -6.83
C PHE A 100 0.67 8.82 -5.40
N GLY A 101 1.04 7.59 -5.08
CA GLY A 101 1.65 7.19 -3.81
C GLY A 101 0.91 6.07 -3.08
N CYS A 102 -0.38 5.88 -3.37
CA CYS A 102 -1.20 4.81 -2.80
C CYS A 102 -0.66 3.42 -3.17
N PRO A 103 -0.52 2.48 -2.22
CA PRO A 103 -0.28 1.08 -2.55
C PRO A 103 -1.50 0.49 -3.25
N MET A 104 -1.33 0.08 -4.51
CA MET A 104 -2.39 -0.54 -5.30
C MET A 104 -2.16 -2.05 -5.39
N LEU A 105 -3.15 -2.82 -4.92
CA LEU A 105 -3.18 -4.28 -5.06
C LEU A 105 -3.95 -4.71 -6.30
N SER A 106 -3.75 -5.96 -6.73
CA SER A 106 -4.70 -6.60 -7.64
C SER A 106 -6.07 -6.72 -6.96
N LYS A 107 -7.14 -6.93 -7.75
CA LYS A 107 -8.47 -7.16 -7.18
C LYS A 107 -8.53 -8.42 -6.31
N SER A 108 -7.84 -9.48 -6.73
CA SER A 108 -7.78 -10.76 -6.03
C SER A 108 -7.06 -10.62 -4.68
N ALA A 109 -5.85 -10.05 -4.70
CA ALA A 109 -5.07 -9.79 -3.48
C ALA A 109 -5.82 -8.87 -2.52
N PHE A 110 -6.46 -7.81 -3.02
CA PHE A 110 -7.25 -6.89 -2.20
C PHE A 110 -8.45 -7.59 -1.55
N ASN A 111 -9.17 -8.44 -2.28
CA ASN A 111 -10.31 -9.18 -1.71
C ASN A 111 -9.86 -10.14 -0.60
N GLN A 112 -8.68 -10.75 -0.71
CA GLN A 112 -8.10 -11.56 0.36
C GLN A 112 -7.68 -10.70 1.56
N THR A 113 -7.02 -9.57 1.30
CA THR A 113 -6.64 -8.57 2.31
C THR A 113 -7.86 -8.08 3.10
N ALA A 114 -8.94 -7.76 2.40
CA ALA A 114 -10.19 -7.29 3.00
C ALA A 114 -10.79 -8.30 3.99
N LYS A 115 -10.73 -9.60 3.70
CA LYS A 115 -11.20 -10.65 4.63
C LYS A 115 -10.46 -10.60 5.95
N TYR A 116 -9.15 -10.38 5.94
CA TYR A 116 -8.35 -10.26 7.17
C TYR A 116 -8.69 -8.97 7.93
N ILE A 117 -8.80 -7.83 7.23
CA ILE A 117 -9.04 -6.53 7.86
C ILE A 117 -10.44 -6.48 8.46
N ASP A 118 -11.47 -6.81 7.67
CA ASP A 118 -12.88 -6.60 8.04
C ASP A 118 -13.33 -7.52 9.19
N GLN A 119 -12.67 -8.66 9.37
CA GLN A 119 -12.99 -9.62 10.42
C GLN A 119 -12.11 -9.46 11.67
N SER A 120 -11.07 -8.63 11.60
CA SER A 120 -10.13 -8.47 12.71
C SER A 120 -10.69 -7.57 13.80
N LYS A 121 -10.55 -8.01 15.05
CA LYS A 121 -10.77 -7.18 16.25
C LYS A 121 -9.51 -6.43 16.69
N MET A 122 -8.36 -6.76 16.09
CA MET A 122 -7.06 -6.18 16.37
C MET A 122 -6.60 -5.31 15.19
N PRO A 123 -5.73 -4.32 15.42
CA PRO A 123 -5.09 -3.59 14.33
C PRO A 123 -4.38 -4.55 13.35
N ILE A 124 -4.53 -4.27 12.06
CA ILE A 124 -3.79 -4.93 10.99
C ILE A 124 -2.74 -3.94 10.48
N ILE A 125 -1.50 -4.42 10.36
CA ILE A 125 -0.38 -3.62 9.91
C ILE A 125 -0.08 -3.97 8.45
N LEU A 126 0.05 -2.93 7.63
CA LEU A 126 0.65 -3.00 6.31
C LEU A 126 2.11 -2.59 6.42
N TYR A 127 3.03 -3.44 6.01
CA TYR A 127 4.45 -3.10 5.91
C TYR A 127 4.86 -2.96 4.45
N ALA A 128 5.19 -1.74 4.02
CA ALA A 128 5.68 -1.43 2.69
C ALA A 128 7.21 -1.36 2.68
N PHE A 129 7.83 -2.16 1.80
CA PHE A 129 9.28 -2.27 1.67
C PHE A 129 9.68 -2.37 0.19
N TYR A 130 10.91 -1.94 -0.09
CA TYR A 130 11.56 -1.94 -1.39
C TYR A 130 12.96 -2.51 -1.24
#